data_AF-A0A972MKT3-F1
#
_entry.id   AF-A0A972MKT3-F1
#
_cell.length_a   1.000
_cell.length_b   1.000
_cell.length_c   1.000
_cell.angle_alpha   90.00
_cell.angle_beta   90.00
_cell.angle_gamma   90.00
#
_symmetry.space_group_name_H-M   'P 1'
#
loop_
_entity.id
_entity.type
_entity.pdbx_description
1 polymer ?
#
loop_
_entity_poly.entity_id
_entity_poly.type
_entity_poly.pdbx_seq_one_letter_code
_entity_poly.pdbx_strand_id
1 'polypeptide(L)'
;MELWVSVAGEKKKLQGSFKSVMEQVVELGKDKEIKLLSVHSSKKELRRLKRELRAHNKDLYQTAKDLVKWFLTKEYRKTNRCLKELRKKSDKRSKELYQVYSEKLKEIESKCETVKAA
;
A
#
# COMPACT_ATOMS: atom_id res chain seq x y z
N MET A 1 8.05 10.41 -1.66
CA MET A 1 7.85 10.57 -0.21
C MET A 1 9.08 10.07 0.50
N GLU A 2 9.55 10.83 1.47
CA GLU A 2 10.60 10.49 2.40
C GLU A 2 10.02 10.47 3.83
N LEU A 3 10.35 9.43 4.58
CA LEU A 3 9.84 9.17 5.92
C LEU A 3 10.99 8.73 6.82
N TRP A 4 11.18 9.43 7.92
CA TRP A 4 12.10 9.01 8.96
C TRP A 4 11.31 8.37 10.10
N VAL A 5 11.70 7.15 10.45
CA VAL A 5 11.10 6.36 11.53
C VAL A 5 12.17 5.92 12.51
N SER A 6 11.80 5.77 13.78
CA SER A 6 12.58 5.01 14.75
C SER A 6 11.95 3.63 14.90
N VAL A 7 12.72 2.58 14.68
CA VAL A 7 12.30 1.18 14.84
C VAL A 7 13.16 0.59 15.95
N ALA A 8 12.55 0.26 17.10
CA ALA A 8 13.27 -0.26 18.27
C ALA A 8 14.50 0.58 18.66
N GLY A 9 14.41 1.92 18.54
CA GLY A 9 15.50 2.85 18.87
C GLY A 9 16.40 3.23 17.70
N GLU A 10 16.43 2.46 16.60
CA GLU A 10 17.25 2.77 15.43
C GLU A 10 16.52 3.70 14.45
N LYS A 11 17.20 4.74 13.95
CA LYS A 11 16.63 5.63 12.93
C LYS A 11 16.79 5.02 11.54
N LYS A 12 15.68 4.89 10.81
CA LYS A 12 15.67 4.43 9.43
C LYS A 12 14.99 5.45 8.51
N LYS A 13 15.59 5.65 7.34
CA LYS A 13 15.06 6.46 6.27
C LYS A 13 14.34 5.56 5.26
N LEU A 14 13.07 5.85 4.98
CA LEU A 14 12.28 5.18 3.95
C LEU A 14 11.95 6.18 2.85
N GLN A 15 12.23 5.82 1.60
CA GLN A 15 12.04 6.71 0.46
C GLN A 15 11.40 5.96 -0.70
N GLY A 16 10.42 6.59 -1.34
CA GLY A 16 9.75 6.02 -2.51
C GLY A 16 8.37 6.64 -2.75
N SER A 17 7.50 5.88 -3.42
CA SER A 17 6.08 6.24 -3.54
C SER A 17 5.39 6.20 -2.18
N PHE A 18 4.26 6.91 -2.02
CA PHE A 18 3.52 6.84 -0.75
C PHE A 18 3.08 5.41 -0.40
N LYS A 19 2.66 4.62 -1.40
CA LYS A 19 2.30 3.21 -1.20
C LYS A 19 3.50 2.39 -0.70
N SER A 20 4.61 2.44 -1.43
CA SER A 20 5.80 1.63 -1.11
C SER A 20 6.41 1.99 0.25
N VAL A 21 6.38 3.28 0.63
CA VAL A 21 6.86 3.69 1.96
C VAL A 21 5.96 3.12 3.06
N MET A 22 4.63 3.09 2.88
CA MET A 22 3.74 2.48 3.88
C MET A 22 3.90 0.95 3.93
N GLU A 23 4.11 0.28 2.79
CA GLU A 23 4.43 -1.16 2.76
C GLU A 23 5.69 -1.46 3.58
N GLN A 24 6.76 -0.70 3.39
CA GLN A 24 8.00 -0.82 4.17
C GLN A 24 7.79 -0.57 5.67
N VAL A 25 6.91 0.37 6.04
CA VAL A 25 6.56 0.63 7.45
C VAL A 25 5.87 -0.59 8.07
N VAL A 26 4.99 -1.26 7.34
CA VAL A 26 4.31 -2.48 7.81
C VAL A 26 5.31 -3.63 7.96
N GLU A 27 6.22 -3.81 7.01
CA GLU A 27 7.25 -4.85 7.09
C GLU A 27 8.20 -4.63 8.28
N LEU A 28 8.62 -3.39 8.51
CA LEU A 28 9.56 -3.04 9.59
C LEU A 28 8.90 -2.99 10.97
N GLY A 29 7.63 -2.62 11.03
CA GLY A 29 6.88 -2.43 12.28
C GLY A 29 6.31 -3.71 12.87
N LYS A 30 6.41 -4.85 12.17
CA LYS A 30 5.93 -6.13 12.69
C LYS A 30 6.66 -6.48 13.99
N ASP A 31 5.89 -6.61 15.07
CA ASP A 31 6.36 -6.93 16.43
C ASP A 31 7.38 -5.93 17.02
N LYS A 32 7.46 -4.70 16.50
CA LYS A 32 8.43 -3.68 16.93
C LYS A 32 7.75 -2.35 17.21
N GLU A 33 8.25 -1.64 18.23
CA GLU A 33 7.85 -0.27 18.47
C GLU A 33 8.36 0.63 17.32
N ILE A 34 7.43 1.29 16.62
CA ILE A 34 7.74 2.18 15.52
C ILE A 34 7.24 3.60 15.82
N LYS A 35 8.16 4.57 15.78
CA LYS A 35 7.87 5.98 16.04
C LYS A 35 8.12 6.81 14.79
N LEU A 36 7.19 7.69 14.48
CA LEU A 36 7.34 8.67 13.42
C LEU A 36 8.29 9.79 13.88
N LEU A 37 9.37 10.05 13.13
CA LEU A 37 10.30 11.14 13.43
C LEU A 37 10.02 12.35 12.54
N SER A 38 10.05 12.16 11.22
CA SER A 38 9.80 13.24 10.27
C SER A 38 9.21 12.71 8.96
N VAL A 39 8.48 13.57 8.26
CA VAL A 39 7.85 13.26 6.97
C VAL A 39 8.14 14.38 5.99
N HIS A 40 8.63 14.03 4.81
CA HIS A 40 8.72 14.93 3.67
C HIS A 40 7.95 14.35 2.47
N SER A 41 6.86 15.00 2.08
CA SER A 41 5.99 14.54 1.00
C SER A 41 5.22 15.69 0.36
N SER A 42 4.53 15.42 -0.75
CA SER A 42 3.63 16.39 -1.34
C SER A 42 2.51 16.78 -0.36
N LYS A 43 1.96 18.00 -0.48
CA LYS A 43 0.89 18.49 0.41
C LYS A 43 -0.32 17.54 0.47
N LYS A 44 -0.63 16.84 -0.63
CA LYS A 44 -1.76 15.91 -0.73
C LYS A 44 -1.51 14.63 0.07
N GLU A 45 -0.31 14.05 -0.05
CA GLU A 45 0.09 12.84 0.69
C GLU A 45 0.20 13.14 2.18
N LEU A 46 0.86 14.25 2.54
CA LEU A 46 0.99 14.70 3.92
C LEU A 46 -0.39 14.85 4.60
N ARG A 47 -1.35 15.48 3.92
CA ARG A 47 -2.72 15.65 4.44
C ARG A 47 -3.41 14.32 4.68
N ARG A 48 -3.24 13.36 3.76
CA ARG A 48 -3.81 12.02 3.92
C ARG A 48 -3.17 11.30 5.10
N LEU A 49 -1.84 11.27 5.17
CA LEU A 49 -1.12 10.64 6.27
C LEU A 49 -1.52 11.25 7.63
N LYS A 50 -1.53 12.58 7.76
CA LYS A 50 -1.95 13.27 8.99
C LYS A 50 -3.40 12.99 9.38
N ARG A 51 -4.28 12.70 8.42
CA ARG A 51 -5.68 12.35 8.70
C ARG A 51 -5.77 10.93 9.26
N GLU A 52 -5.13 9.96 8.61
CA GLU A 52 -5.14 8.56 9.09
C GLU A 52 -4.41 8.44 10.44
N LEU A 53 -3.27 9.12 10.62
CA LEU A 53 -2.58 9.15 11.92
C LEU A 53 -3.49 9.67 13.04
N ARG A 54 -4.34 10.68 12.77
CA ARG A 54 -5.30 11.16 13.77
C ARG A 54 -6.40 10.15 14.06
N ALA A 55 -6.84 9.40 13.05
CA ALA A 55 -7.85 8.36 13.22
C ALA A 55 -7.34 7.17 14.06
N HIS A 56 -6.04 6.89 14.01
CA HIS A 56 -5.40 5.78 14.75
C HIS A 56 -4.60 6.25 15.97
N ASN A 57 -4.97 7.36 16.61
CA ASN A 57 -4.28 7.86 17.83
C ASN A 57 -2.75 8.00 17.69
N LYS A 58 -2.28 8.34 16.49
CA LYS A 58 -0.86 8.47 16.09
C LYS A 58 -0.08 7.14 16.07
N ASP A 59 -0.77 6.00 16.08
CA ASP A 59 -0.16 4.69 15.80
C ASP A 59 0.25 4.62 14.32
N LEU A 60 1.56 4.67 14.07
CA LEU A 60 2.13 4.65 12.73
C LEU A 60 1.98 3.28 12.06
N TYR A 61 2.09 2.19 12.81
CA TYR A 61 2.00 0.83 12.27
C TYR A 61 0.59 0.55 11.77
N GLN A 62 -0.41 0.80 12.63
CA GLN A 62 -1.81 0.62 12.27
C GLN A 62 -2.21 1.54 11.11
N THR A 63 -1.76 2.80 11.14
CA THR A 63 -1.98 3.75 10.04
C THR A 63 -1.41 3.25 8.72
N ALA A 64 -0.20 2.68 8.73
CA ALA A 64 0.42 2.15 7.53
C ALA A 64 -0.34 0.93 6.98
N LYS A 65 -0.78 0.01 7.84
CA LYS A 65 -1.61 -1.16 7.44
C LYS A 65 -2.88 -0.72 6.75
N ASP A 66 -3.62 0.22 7.33
CA ASP A 66 -4.88 0.68 6.74
C ASP A 66 -4.67 1.46 5.44
N LEU A 67 -3.58 2.24 5.33
CA LEU A 67 -3.20 2.89 4.07
C LEU A 67 -2.84 1.87 2.98
N VAL A 68 -2.04 0.86 3.29
CA VAL A 68 -1.68 -0.22 2.35
C VAL A 68 -2.94 -0.95 1.89
N LYS A 69 -3.81 -1.35 2.82
CA LYS A 69 -5.11 -1.97 2.53
C LYS A 69 -5.96 -1.11 1.61
N TRP A 70 -6.01 0.20 1.83
CA TRP A 70 -6.73 1.12 0.96
C TRP A 70 -6.15 1.18 -0.47
N PHE A 71 -4.81 1.21 -0.61
CA PHE A 71 -4.16 1.15 -1.92
C PHE A 71 -4.46 -0.16 -2.65
N LEU A 72 -4.29 -1.30 -1.97
CA LEU A 72 -4.56 -2.62 -2.53
C LEU A 72 -6.04 -2.77 -2.94
N THR A 73 -6.97 -2.30 -2.12
CA THR A 73 -8.41 -2.30 -2.45
C THR A 73 -8.71 -1.51 -3.71
N LYS A 74 -8.05 -0.34 -3.89
CA LYS A 74 -8.21 0.47 -5.10
C LYS A 74 -7.66 -0.23 -6.33
N GLU A 75 -6.48 -0.83 -6.21
CA GLU A 75 -5.86 -1.59 -7.30
C GLU A 75 -6.71 -2.80 -7.68
N TYR A 76 -7.17 -3.57 -6.69
CA TYR A 76 -8.09 -4.70 -6.87
C TYR A 76 -9.33 -4.29 -7.67
N ARG A 77 -10.01 -3.21 -7.25
CA ARG A 77 -11.21 -2.71 -7.95
C ARG A 77 -10.92 -2.27 -9.38
N LYS A 78 -9.77 -1.61 -9.62
CA LYS A 78 -9.35 -1.18 -10.95
C LYS A 78 -9.06 -2.38 -11.85
N THR A 79 -8.24 -3.31 -11.37
CA THR A 79 -7.86 -4.55 -12.09
C THR A 79 -9.09 -5.37 -12.43
N ASN A 80 -10.01 -5.57 -11.48
CA ASN A 80 -11.27 -6.29 -11.74
C ASN A 80 -12.16 -5.62 -12.78
N ARG A 81 -12.21 -4.28 -12.80
CA ARG A 81 -12.94 -3.56 -13.85
C ARG A 81 -12.33 -3.81 -15.23
N CYS A 82 -11.00 -3.71 -15.34
CA CYS A 82 -10.28 -4.00 -16.58
C CYS A 82 -10.50 -5.44 -17.05
N LEU A 83 -10.46 -6.43 -16.15
CA LEU A 83 -10.75 -7.82 -16.49
C LEU A 83 -12.17 -8.02 -17.03
N LYS A 84 -13.17 -7.37 -16.43
CA LYS A 84 -14.57 -7.44 -16.93
C LYS A 84 -14.71 -6.86 -18.34
N GLU A 85 -14.00 -5.77 -18.63
CA GLU A 85 -13.99 -5.15 -19.96
C GLU A 85 -13.25 -6.01 -20.98
N LEU A 86 -12.10 -6.57 -20.62
CA LEU A 86 -11.27 -7.41 -21.50
C LEU A 86 -11.91 -8.77 -21.78
N ARG A 87 -12.65 -9.36 -20.83
CA ARG A 87 -13.35 -10.63 -21.01
C ARG A 87 -14.34 -10.63 -22.19
N LYS A 88 -14.90 -9.46 -22.53
CA LYS A 88 -15.85 -9.30 -23.63
C LYS A 88 -15.18 -9.16 -25.00
N LYS A 89 -13.86 -9.01 -25.04
CA LYS A 89 -13.09 -8.77 -26.26
C LYS A 89 -12.46 -10.07 -26.76
N SER A 90 -12.48 -10.28 -28.07
CA SER A 90 -11.98 -11.50 -28.72
C SER A 90 -10.61 -11.34 -29.37
N ASP A 91 -10.11 -10.11 -29.52
CA ASP A 91 -8.84 -9.83 -30.17
C ASP A 91 -7.66 -10.39 -29.36
N LYS A 92 -6.61 -10.80 -30.08
CA LYS A 92 -5.41 -11.45 -29.50
C LYS A 92 -4.78 -10.60 -28.40
N ARG A 93 -4.63 -9.29 -28.63
CA ARG A 93 -4.05 -8.36 -27.68
C ARG A 93 -4.88 -8.27 -26.39
N SER A 94 -6.20 -8.21 -26.50
CA SER A 94 -7.06 -8.21 -25.31
C SER A 94 -6.97 -9.51 -24.51
N LYS A 95 -6.81 -10.66 -25.17
CA LYS A 95 -6.58 -11.94 -24.48
C LYS A 95 -5.24 -11.97 -23.73
N GLU A 96 -4.17 -11.45 -24.34
CA GLU A 96 -2.86 -11.31 -23.69
C GLU A 96 -2.95 -10.39 -22.47
N LEU A 97 -3.57 -9.21 -22.63
CA LEU A 97 -3.79 -8.28 -21.52
C LEU A 97 -4.64 -8.90 -20.41
N TYR A 98 -5.65 -9.71 -20.75
CA TYR A 98 -6.47 -10.40 -19.77
C TYR A 98 -5.62 -11.31 -18.87
N GLN A 99 -4.66 -12.04 -19.43
CA GLN A 99 -3.75 -12.88 -18.64
C GLN A 99 -2.88 -12.03 -17.70
N VAL A 100 -2.29 -10.95 -18.19
CA VAL A 100 -1.48 -10.02 -17.38
C VAL A 100 -2.29 -9.45 -16.21
N TYR A 101 -3.53 -9.00 -16.46
CA TYR A 101 -4.38 -8.48 -15.40
C TYR A 101 -4.89 -9.58 -14.45
N SER A 102 -5.01 -10.82 -14.91
CA SER A 102 -5.41 -11.98 -14.10
C SER A 102 -4.29 -12.35 -13.12
N GLU A 103 -3.05 -12.42 -13.59
CA GLU A 103 -1.86 -12.63 -12.76
C GLU A 103 -1.71 -11.50 -11.73
N LYS A 104 -1.84 -10.25 -12.19
CA LYS A 104 -1.82 -9.08 -11.30
C LYS A 104 -2.93 -9.12 -10.24
N LEU A 105 -4.11 -9.65 -10.57
CA LEU A 105 -5.19 -9.79 -9.58
C LEU A 105 -4.79 -10.78 -8.49
N LYS A 106 -4.22 -11.93 -8.87
CA LYS A 106 -3.71 -12.95 -7.92
C LYS A 106 -2.62 -12.37 -7.01
N GLU A 107 -1.70 -11.58 -7.56
CA GLU A 107 -0.67 -10.90 -6.76
C GLU A 107 -1.29 -9.93 -5.74
N ILE A 108 -2.30 -9.17 -6.14
CA ILE A 108 -3.00 -8.24 -5.24
C ILE A 108 -3.74 -9.02 -4.14
N GLU A 109 -4.38 -10.13 -4.47
CA GLU A 109 -5.07 -10.99 -3.51
C GLU A 109 -4.10 -11.57 -2.46
N SER A 110 -2.96 -12.10 -2.90
CA SER A 110 -1.90 -12.57 -2.00
C SER A 110 -1.39 -11.46 -1.08
N LYS A 111 -1.16 -10.24 -1.61
CA LYS A 111 -0.76 -9.08 -0.79
C LYS A 111 -1.86 -8.64 0.19
N CYS A 112 -3.14 -8.80 -0.17
CA CYS A 112 -4.23 -8.51 0.76
C CYS A 112 -4.26 -9.50 1.92
N GLU A 113 -3.93 -10.77 1.68
CA GLU A 113 -3.84 -11.80 2.71
C GLU A 113 -2.69 -11.53 3.68
N THR A 114 -1.51 -11.18 3.18
CA THR A 114 -0.35 -10.87 4.05
C THR A 114 -0.62 -9.67 4.95
N VAL A 115 -1.28 -8.64 4.43
CA VAL A 115 -1.64 -7.43 5.20
C VAL A 115 -2.75 -7.69 6.23
N LYS A 116 -3.61 -8.70 5.99
CA LYS A 116 -4.61 -9.17 6.98
C LYS A 116 -3.99 -10.04 8.08
N ALA A 117 -2.96 -10.82 7.74
CA ALA A 117 -2.34 -11.79 8.63
C ALA A 117 -1.21 -11.19 9.51
N ALA A 118 -0.51 -10.18 8.99
CA ALA A 118 0.31 -9.27 9.80
C ALA A 118 -0.60 -8.38 10.64
#